data_AF-A0A2R6RRA6-F1
#
_entry.id   AF-A0A2R6RRA6-F1
#
_cell.length_a   1.000
_cell.length_b   1.000
_cell.length_c   1.000
_cell.angle_alpha   90.00
_cell.angle_beta   90.00
_cell.angle_gamma   90.00
#
_symmetry.space_group_name_H-M   'P 1'
#
loop_
_entity.id
_entity.type
_entity.pdbx_description
1 polymer ?
#
loop_
_entity_poly.entity_id
_entity_poly.type
_entity_poly.pdbx_seq_one_letter_code
_entity_poly.pdbx_strand_id
1 'polypeptide(L)'
;MLSEMLSHLERHPRNKERHISWLKHIEQLFNVVGLVLLAHFRLLFPLFFQWMHADDDETILLVLERVHTVTKLTWIRNMPYIERLVDELATLYKEAALKIARKEIREHILQILILLQQCKGQQFEAACDKHKDDPNLTALKPYLSGRNATVVVQ
;
A
#
# COMPACT_ATOMS: atom_id res chain seq x y z
N MET A 1 6.49 -18.80 13.38
CA MET A 1 6.49 -17.52 14.11
C MET A 1 5.68 -16.43 13.39
N LEU A 2 6.10 -15.89 12.23
CA LEU A 2 5.32 -14.82 11.54
C LEU A 2 3.90 -15.26 11.16
N SER A 3 3.73 -16.43 10.54
CA SER A 3 2.38 -16.94 10.19
C SER A 3 1.46 -17.07 11.42
N GLU A 4 2.01 -17.48 12.56
CA GLU A 4 1.25 -17.66 13.80
C GLU A 4 0.80 -16.31 14.35
N MET A 5 1.70 -15.31 14.39
CA MET A 5 1.35 -13.94 14.75
C MET A 5 0.26 -13.37 13.85
N LEU A 6 0.35 -13.60 12.54
CA LEU A 6 -0.65 -13.16 11.57
C LEU A 6 -1.99 -13.87 11.78
N SER A 7 -2.00 -15.17 12.03
CA SER A 7 -3.22 -15.93 12.34
C SER A 7 -3.87 -15.45 13.64
N HIS A 8 -3.10 -15.02 14.64
CA HIS A 8 -3.67 -14.42 15.86
C HIS A 8 -4.32 -13.05 15.61
N LEU A 9 -3.80 -12.27 14.67
CA LEU A 9 -4.39 -10.99 14.26
C LEU A 9 -5.64 -11.21 13.41
N GLU A 10 -5.63 -12.18 12.51
CA GLU A 10 -6.77 -12.56 11.67
C GLU A 10 -7.98 -13.02 12.49
N ARG A 11 -7.77 -13.66 13.64
CA ARG A 11 -8.86 -14.01 14.57
C ARG A 11 -9.48 -12.80 15.27
N HIS A 12 -8.73 -11.71 15.44
CA HIS A 12 -9.18 -10.52 16.16
C HIS A 12 -8.77 -9.22 15.46
N PRO A 13 -9.16 -9.01 14.19
CA PRO A 13 -8.59 -7.95 13.38
C PRO A 13 -9.12 -6.56 13.76
N ARG A 14 -10.25 -6.51 14.49
CA ARG A 14 -10.86 -5.28 15.01
C ARG A 14 -10.32 -4.85 16.39
N ASN A 15 -9.44 -5.64 17.00
CA ASN A 15 -8.81 -5.24 18.26
C ASN A 15 -7.77 -4.16 17.99
N LYS A 16 -8.14 -2.90 18.27
CA LYS A 16 -7.37 -1.70 17.95
C LYS A 16 -5.97 -1.69 18.55
N GLU A 17 -5.89 -1.87 19.86
CA GLU A 17 -4.60 -1.87 20.57
C GLU A 17 -3.65 -2.94 20.02
N ARG A 18 -4.18 -4.13 19.73
CA ARG A 18 -3.38 -5.25 19.24
C ARG A 18 -2.81 -4.99 17.85
N HIS A 19 -3.63 -4.55 16.89
CA HIS A 19 -3.11 -4.33 15.54
C HIS A 19 -2.21 -3.09 15.46
N ILE A 20 -2.51 -2.01 16.18
CA ILE A 20 -1.64 -0.83 16.22
C ILE A 20 -0.28 -1.19 16.83
N SER A 21 -0.27 -1.91 17.96
CA SER A 21 0.98 -2.37 18.58
C SER A 21 1.78 -3.23 17.62
N TRP A 22 1.12 -4.16 16.90
CA TRP A 22 1.79 -4.98 15.90
C TRP A 22 2.36 -4.15 14.74
N LEU A 23 1.57 -3.26 14.15
CA LEU A 23 1.98 -2.42 13.03
C LEU A 23 3.19 -1.54 13.37
N LYS A 24 3.25 -0.99 14.59
CA LYS A 24 4.38 -0.18 15.07
C LYS A 24 5.71 -0.94 15.10
N HIS A 25 5.69 -2.23 15.43
CA HIS A 25 6.93 -3.00 15.67
C HIS A 25 7.31 -3.96 14.54
N ILE A 26 6.37 -4.32 13.66
CA ILE A 26 6.58 -5.40 12.69
C ILE A 26 7.63 -5.09 11.62
N GLU A 27 7.88 -3.82 11.32
CA GLU A 27 8.82 -3.41 10.26
C GLU A 27 10.24 -3.96 10.47
N GLN A 28 10.73 -4.01 11.72
CA GLN A 28 12.04 -4.60 12.01
C GLN A 28 12.08 -6.07 11.58
N LEU A 29 11.01 -6.82 11.85
CA LEU A 29 10.91 -8.21 11.43
C LEU A 29 10.83 -8.31 9.90
N PHE A 30 10.04 -7.47 9.23
CA PHE A 30 9.97 -7.43 7.77
C PHE A 30 11.34 -7.23 7.13
N ASN A 31 12.14 -6.28 7.66
CA ASN A 31 13.50 -6.03 7.16
C ASN A 31 14.42 -7.24 7.32
N VAL A 32 14.24 -8.05 8.36
CA VAL A 32 15.02 -9.29 8.57
C VAL A 32 14.55 -10.40 7.63
N VAL A 33 13.24 -10.57 7.45
CA VAL A 33 12.70 -11.69 6.64
C VAL A 33 12.72 -11.40 5.13
N GLY A 34 12.72 -10.14 4.71
CA GLY A 34 12.91 -9.71 3.32
C GLY A 34 12.01 -10.45 2.33
N LEU A 35 12.61 -11.10 1.33
CA LEU A 35 11.90 -11.85 0.28
C LEU A 35 11.01 -12.98 0.83
N VAL A 36 11.27 -13.51 2.03
CA VAL A 36 10.44 -14.58 2.63
C VAL A 36 9.00 -14.09 2.89
N LEU A 37 8.77 -12.77 2.97
CA LEU A 37 7.44 -12.17 3.10
C LEU A 37 6.45 -12.63 2.04
N LEU A 38 6.91 -12.99 0.84
CA LEU A 38 6.06 -13.51 -0.24
C LEU A 38 5.22 -14.71 0.19
N ALA A 39 5.81 -15.61 0.98
CA ALA A 39 5.12 -16.80 1.49
C ALA A 39 3.96 -16.44 2.45
N HIS A 40 3.97 -15.22 2.97
CA HIS A 40 3.00 -14.70 3.93
C HIS A 40 2.01 -13.71 3.32
N PHE A 41 2.07 -13.43 2.01
CA PHE A 41 1.17 -12.47 1.36
C PHE A 41 -0.30 -12.83 1.52
N ARG A 42 -0.62 -14.13 1.51
CA ARG A 42 -1.98 -14.62 1.71
C ARG A 42 -2.57 -14.27 3.08
N LEU A 43 -1.72 -14.01 4.08
CA LEU A 43 -2.13 -13.62 5.42
C LEU A 43 -1.97 -12.10 5.64
N LEU A 44 -0.91 -11.50 5.09
CA LEU A 44 -0.59 -10.08 5.23
C LEU A 44 -1.58 -9.18 4.50
N PHE A 45 -1.79 -9.41 3.21
CA PHE A 45 -2.57 -8.49 2.38
C PHE A 45 -4.05 -8.40 2.80
N PRO A 46 -4.75 -9.49 3.17
CA PRO A 46 -6.10 -9.37 3.70
C PRO A 46 -6.19 -8.47 4.95
N LEU A 47 -5.22 -8.56 5.87
CA LEU A 47 -5.16 -7.70 7.04
C LEU A 47 -4.89 -6.23 6.65
N PHE A 48 -3.96 -5.99 5.72
CA PHE A 48 -3.69 -4.65 5.20
C PHE A 48 -4.91 -4.04 4.52
N PHE A 49 -5.61 -4.78 3.66
CA PHE A 49 -6.84 -4.31 3.02
C PHE A 49 -7.89 -3.94 4.06
N GLN A 50 -8.07 -4.77 5.08
CA GLN A 50 -9.01 -4.46 6.16
C GLN A 50 -8.62 -3.18 6.93
N TRP A 51 -7.35 -3.02 7.27
CA TRP A 51 -6.90 -1.90 8.11
C TRP A 51 -6.67 -0.60 7.33
N MET A 52 -6.49 -0.65 6.00
CA MET A 52 -6.45 0.55 5.15
C MET A 52 -7.76 1.36 5.21
N HIS A 53 -8.88 0.71 5.49
CA HIS A 53 -10.19 1.33 5.61
C HIS A 53 -10.67 1.43 7.08
N ALA A 54 -9.74 1.49 8.03
CA ALA A 54 -10.06 1.73 9.43
C ALA A 54 -10.64 3.14 9.66
N ASP A 55 -11.38 3.30 10.76
CA ASP A 55 -12.00 4.59 11.09
C ASP A 55 -10.96 5.65 11.49
N ASP A 56 -9.85 5.26 12.12
CA ASP A 56 -8.82 6.18 12.59
C ASP A 56 -7.59 6.30 11.67
N ASP A 57 -7.07 7.52 11.62
CA ASP A 57 -5.96 7.90 10.75
C ASP A 57 -4.64 7.20 11.14
N GLU A 58 -4.41 6.93 12.42
CA GLU A 58 -3.18 6.26 12.91
C GLU A 58 -3.04 4.86 12.30
N THR A 59 -4.12 4.07 12.32
CA THR A 59 -4.13 2.74 11.72
C THR A 59 -3.86 2.80 10.22
N ILE A 60 -4.52 3.72 9.52
CA ILE A 60 -4.36 3.88 8.07
C ILE A 60 -2.90 4.19 7.73
N LEU A 61 -2.31 5.19 8.40
CA LEU A 61 -0.92 5.61 8.15
C LEU A 61 0.06 4.47 8.40
N LEU A 62 -0.06 3.79 9.55
CA LEU A 62 0.81 2.66 9.89
C LEU A 62 0.71 1.54 8.85
N VAL A 63 -0.49 1.23 8.36
CA VAL A 63 -0.69 0.20 7.32
C VAL A 63 -0.05 0.62 6.02
N LEU A 64 -0.21 1.87 5.59
CA LEU A 64 0.41 2.37 4.36
C LEU A 64 1.94 2.30 4.44
N GLU A 65 2.54 2.67 5.57
CA GLU A 65 3.98 2.49 5.80
C GLU A 65 4.39 1.01 5.66
N ARG A 66 3.62 0.09 6.28
CA ARG A 66 3.91 -1.35 6.20
C ARG A 66 3.75 -1.90 4.79
N VAL A 67 2.73 -1.46 4.04
CA VAL A 67 2.52 -1.81 2.62
C VAL A 67 3.68 -1.31 1.78
N HIS A 68 4.14 -0.08 1.99
CA HIS A 68 5.29 0.47 1.31
C HIS A 68 6.55 -0.37 1.57
N THR A 69 6.83 -0.69 2.85
CA THR A 69 7.97 -1.53 3.24
C THR A 69 7.90 -2.92 2.62
N VAL A 70 6.76 -3.61 2.70
CA VAL A 70 6.59 -4.94 2.08
C VAL A 70 6.77 -4.86 0.57
N THR A 71 6.21 -3.85 -0.10
CA THR A 71 6.34 -3.64 -1.55
C THR A 71 7.81 -3.43 -1.93
N LYS A 72 8.53 -2.60 -1.16
CA LYS A 72 9.95 -2.29 -1.39
C LYS A 72 10.83 -3.53 -1.21
N LEU A 73 10.58 -4.32 -0.18
CA LEU A 73 11.39 -5.50 0.16
C LEU A 73 11.17 -6.69 -0.77
N THR A 74 10.01 -6.78 -1.42
CA THR A 74 9.61 -7.99 -2.13
C THR A 74 9.74 -7.92 -3.64
N TRP A 75 10.04 -6.76 -4.24
CA TRP A 75 10.34 -6.49 -5.67
C TRP A 75 10.18 -7.70 -6.64
N ILE A 76 8.98 -8.27 -6.78
CA ILE A 76 8.81 -9.49 -7.58
C ILE A 76 7.67 -9.36 -8.53
N ARG A 77 7.97 -9.59 -9.80
CA ARG A 77 7.16 -9.53 -11.03
C ARG A 77 5.79 -10.24 -11.00
N ASN A 78 5.44 -11.04 -9.99
CA ASN A 78 4.12 -11.68 -9.91
C ASN A 78 3.51 -11.60 -8.50
N MET A 79 3.13 -10.39 -8.08
CA MET A 79 2.42 -10.22 -6.82
C MET A 79 0.93 -10.38 -7.11
N PRO A 80 0.26 -11.39 -6.52
CA PRO A 80 -1.12 -11.75 -6.88
C PRO A 80 -2.15 -10.69 -6.48
N TYR A 81 -1.75 -9.72 -5.66
CA TYR A 81 -2.63 -8.70 -5.10
C TYR A 81 -2.44 -7.32 -5.72
N ILE A 82 -1.68 -7.16 -6.82
CA ILE A 82 -1.41 -5.83 -7.38
C ILE A 82 -2.69 -5.12 -7.80
N GLU A 83 -3.55 -5.79 -8.57
CA GLU A 83 -4.79 -5.17 -9.06
C GLU A 83 -5.63 -4.69 -7.86
N ARG A 84 -5.88 -5.61 -6.92
CA ARG A 84 -6.62 -5.27 -5.70
C ARG A 84 -5.95 -4.17 -4.89
N LEU A 85 -4.62 -4.18 -4.75
CA LEU A 85 -3.91 -3.12 -4.02
C LEU A 85 -4.10 -1.76 -4.69
N VAL A 86 -4.04 -1.69 -6.01
CA VAL A 86 -4.32 -0.45 -6.74
C VAL A 86 -5.76 0.00 -6.51
N ASP A 87 -6.73 -0.92 -6.55
CA ASP A 87 -8.15 -0.62 -6.28
C ASP A 87 -8.39 -0.07 -4.86
N GLU A 88 -7.76 -0.69 -3.86
CA GLU A 88 -7.91 -0.31 -2.44
C GLU A 88 -7.22 1.04 -2.18
N LEU A 89 -6.02 1.27 -2.76
CA LEU A 89 -5.32 2.57 -2.69
C LEU A 89 -6.11 3.69 -3.39
N ALA A 90 -6.72 3.40 -4.54
CA ALA A 90 -7.59 4.33 -5.26
C ALA A 90 -8.80 4.74 -4.42
N THR A 91 -9.43 3.75 -3.78
CA THR A 91 -10.59 3.94 -2.90
C THR A 91 -10.19 4.77 -1.69
N LEU A 92 -9.10 4.39 -1.01
CA LEU A 92 -8.59 5.11 0.15
C LEU A 92 -8.20 6.56 -0.19
N TYR A 93 -7.66 6.82 -1.38
CA TYR A 93 -7.32 8.18 -1.82
C TYR A 93 -8.55 9.11 -1.87
N LYS A 94 -9.70 8.57 -2.26
CA LYS A 94 -10.99 9.28 -2.25
C LYS A 94 -11.48 9.47 -0.83
N GLU A 95 -11.51 8.40 -0.03
CA GLU A 95 -11.96 8.42 1.36
C GLU A 95 -11.11 9.34 2.24
N ALA A 96 -9.82 9.51 1.93
CA ALA A 96 -8.91 10.43 2.61
C ALA A 96 -9.42 11.88 2.61
N ALA A 97 -10.34 12.27 1.71
CA ALA A 97 -10.97 13.59 1.73
C ALA A 97 -11.71 13.88 3.05
N LEU A 98 -12.17 12.85 3.75
CA LEU A 98 -12.90 12.93 5.02
C LEU A 98 -11.99 12.76 6.26
N LYS A 99 -10.69 12.47 6.06
CA LYS A 99 -9.75 12.19 7.15
C LYS A 99 -9.03 13.46 7.62
N ILE A 100 -8.55 13.47 8.85
CA ILE A 100 -7.80 14.61 9.41
C ILE A 100 -6.40 14.65 8.77
N ALA A 101 -5.73 13.49 8.74
CA ALA A 101 -4.42 13.26 8.13
C ALA A 101 -4.50 13.09 6.60
N ARG A 102 -5.44 13.78 5.93
CA ARG A 102 -5.71 13.63 4.49
C ARG A 102 -4.46 13.80 3.62
N LYS A 103 -3.56 14.70 4.02
CA LYS A 103 -2.37 15.03 3.23
C LYS A 103 -1.35 13.91 3.35
N GLU A 104 -1.05 13.48 4.58
CA GLU A 104 -0.11 12.40 4.84
C GLU A 104 -0.58 11.08 4.22
N ILE A 105 -1.87 10.76 4.34
CA ILE A 105 -2.45 9.54 3.75
C ILE A 105 -2.27 9.55 2.22
N ARG A 106 -2.63 10.66 1.56
CA ARG A 106 -2.50 10.78 0.10
C ARG A 106 -1.05 10.74 -0.36
N GLU A 107 -0.13 11.32 0.39
CA GLU A 107 1.30 11.27 0.11
C GLU A 107 1.84 9.83 0.17
N HIS A 108 1.49 9.06 1.21
CA HIS A 108 1.90 7.66 1.33
C HIS A 108 1.33 6.80 0.19
N ILE A 109 0.06 7.01 -0.17
CA ILE A 109 -0.57 6.34 -1.31
C ILE A 109 0.23 6.62 -2.60
N LEU A 110 0.60 7.88 -2.84
CA LEU A 110 1.38 8.26 -4.01
C LEU A 110 2.74 7.57 -4.04
N GLN A 111 3.45 7.54 -2.91
CA GLN A 111 4.75 6.87 -2.81
C GLN A 111 4.63 5.37 -3.13
N ILE A 112 3.57 4.70 -2.63
CA ILE A 112 3.32 3.29 -2.94
C ILE A 112 3.01 3.10 -4.43
N LEU A 113 2.18 3.95 -5.04
CA LEU A 113 1.85 3.85 -6.46
C LEU A 113 3.08 4.06 -7.36
N ILE A 114 3.93 5.05 -7.03
CA ILE A 114 5.19 5.29 -7.72
C ILE A 114 6.11 4.07 -7.60
N LEU A 115 6.23 3.51 -6.38
CA LEU A 115 7.01 2.31 -6.16
C LEU A 115 6.47 1.12 -6.97
N LEU A 116 5.16 0.89 -6.96
CA LEU A 116 4.53 -0.19 -7.74
C LEU A 116 4.78 -0.02 -9.24
N GLN A 117 4.70 1.19 -9.76
CA GLN A 117 5.01 1.45 -11.16
C GLN A 117 6.48 1.14 -11.50
N GLN A 118 7.42 1.61 -10.68
CA GLN A 118 8.85 1.31 -10.84
C GLN A 118 9.12 -0.19 -10.79
N CYS A 119 8.42 -0.92 -9.90
CA CYS A 119 8.53 -2.37 -9.75
C CYS A 119 7.95 -3.14 -10.95
N LYS A 120 6.82 -2.69 -11.53
CA LYS A 120 5.90 -3.55 -12.29
C LYS A 120 5.53 -3.11 -13.71
N GLY A 121 5.87 -1.90 -14.13
CA GLY A 121 5.64 -1.41 -15.50
C GLY A 121 4.26 -1.80 -16.04
N GLN A 122 4.22 -2.67 -17.05
CA GLN A 122 3.01 -3.09 -17.77
C GLN A 122 1.90 -3.73 -16.90
N GLN A 123 2.21 -4.47 -15.83
CA GLN A 123 1.17 -5.05 -14.96
C GLN A 123 0.47 -3.96 -14.13
N PHE A 124 1.23 -2.96 -13.68
CA PHE A 124 0.67 -1.81 -12.98
C PHE A 124 -0.13 -0.94 -13.95
N GLU A 125 0.41 -0.70 -15.15
CA GLU A 125 -0.31 0.03 -16.21
C GLU A 125 -1.65 -0.64 -16.54
N ALA A 126 -1.71 -1.97 -16.69
CA ALA A 126 -2.96 -2.69 -16.94
C ALA A 126 -3.98 -2.56 -15.78
N ALA A 127 -3.52 -2.53 -14.53
CA ALA A 127 -4.37 -2.32 -13.37
C ALA A 127 -4.88 -0.87 -13.29
N CYS A 128 -3.99 0.11 -13.47
CA CYS A 128 -4.36 1.53 -13.56
C CYS A 128 -5.27 1.82 -14.76
N ASP A 129 -5.14 1.06 -15.83
CA ASP A 129 -5.93 1.21 -17.04
C ASP A 129 -7.42 0.91 -16.82
N LYS A 130 -7.77 0.12 -15.80
CA LYS A 130 -9.16 -0.10 -15.36
C LYS A 130 -9.77 1.14 -14.70
N HIS A 131 -8.93 2.06 -14.23
CA HIS A 131 -9.33 3.30 -13.56
C HIS A 131 -9.11 4.54 -14.45
N LYS A 132 -8.99 4.38 -15.78
CA LYS A 132 -8.80 5.51 -16.71
C LYS A 132 -9.88 6.58 -16.60
N ASP A 133 -11.11 6.16 -16.30
CA ASP A 133 -12.26 7.05 -16.19
C ASP A 133 -12.39 7.65 -14.78
N ASP A 134 -11.54 7.23 -13.82
CA ASP A 134 -11.50 7.85 -12.50
C ASP A 134 -10.67 9.15 -12.57
N PRO A 135 -11.29 10.33 -12.41
CA PRO A 135 -10.59 11.59 -12.49
C PRO A 135 -9.51 11.73 -11.42
N ASN A 136 -9.62 11.01 -10.29
CA ASN A 136 -8.60 11.05 -9.25
C ASN A 136 -7.37 10.25 -9.69
N LEU A 137 -7.52 9.01 -10.16
CA LEU A 137 -6.37 8.23 -10.63
C LEU A 137 -5.75 8.81 -11.90
N THR A 138 -6.58 9.36 -12.79
CA THR A 138 -6.10 10.06 -13.98
C THR A 138 -5.34 11.33 -13.64
N ALA A 139 -5.71 12.05 -12.56
CA ALA A 139 -4.91 13.15 -12.03
C ALA A 139 -3.59 12.68 -11.40
N LEU A 140 -3.46 11.40 -11.02
CA LEU A 140 -2.21 10.82 -10.53
C LEU A 140 -1.27 10.37 -11.65
N LYS A 141 -1.78 10.10 -12.86
CA LYS A 141 -0.97 9.67 -14.02
C LYS A 141 0.24 10.55 -14.34
N PRO A 142 0.20 11.89 -14.23
CA PRO A 142 1.38 12.72 -14.45
C PRO A 142 2.51 12.44 -13.46
N TYR A 143 2.19 12.15 -12.20
CA TYR A 143 3.16 11.81 -11.15
C TYR A 143 3.73 10.41 -11.32
N LEU A 144 2.95 9.52 -11.94
CA LEU A 144 3.37 8.18 -12.29
C LEU A 144 4.25 8.21 -13.55
N SER A 145 3.85 8.91 -14.61
CA SER A 145 4.44 8.76 -15.94
C SER A 145 5.94 9.03 -16.06
N GLY A 146 6.61 9.68 -15.11
CA GLY A 146 8.06 9.58 -14.88
C GLY A 146 8.96 9.57 -16.13
N ARG A 147 8.57 10.24 -17.21
CA ARG A 147 9.46 10.59 -18.32
C ARG A 147 9.85 12.02 -18.06
N ASN A 148 11.09 12.18 -17.59
CA ASN A 148 11.90 13.38 -17.62
C ASN A 148 11.13 14.61 -18.12
N ALA A 149 10.47 15.32 -17.22
CA ALA A 149 10.36 16.75 -17.40
C ALA A 149 11.78 17.30 -17.16
N THR A 150 12.62 17.24 -18.21
CA THR A 150 13.73 18.17 -18.34
C THR A 150 13.13 19.55 -18.14
N VAL A 151 13.38 20.11 -16.96
CA VAL A 151 13.23 21.53 -16.72
C VAL A 151 14.17 22.18 -17.72
N VAL A 152 13.60 22.69 -18.82
CA VAL A 152 14.25 23.69 -19.65
C VAL A 152 14.32 24.93 -18.75
N VAL A 153 15.44 25.07 -18.06
CA VAL A 153 15.87 26.37 -17.55
C VAL A 153 16.31 27.18 -18.76
N GLN A 154 15.84 28.43 -18.79
CA GLN A 154 15.95 29.44 -19.84
C GLN A 154 17.30 29.54 -20.53
#